data_AF-A0A845BNW2-F1
#
_entry.id   AF-A0A845BNW2-F1
#
_cell.length_a   1.000
_cell.length_b   1.000
_cell.length_c   1.000
_cell.angle_alpha   90.00
_cell.angle_beta   90.00
_cell.angle_gamma   90.00
#
_symmetry.space_group_name_H-M   'P 1'
#
loop_
_entity.id
_entity.type
_entity.pdbx_description
1 polymer ?
#
loop_
_entity_poly.entity_id
_entity_poly.type
_entity_poly.pdbx_seq_one_letter_code
_entity_poly.pdbx_strand_id
1 'polypeptide(L)'
;MQVTLTTDDGTLVHVLAVNENLIAYAEGCASPLAAAPDTLAWLTEDGHPLSNSEIRPDAALKRSQHLGRRISLLGLPAAPILRTPSLTAGFAAVLAQLDYFGQAPQLQAS
;
A
#
# COMPACT_ATOMS: atom_id res chain seq x y z
N MET A 1 -1.66 5.03 9.46
CA MET A 1 -1.14 6.07 8.54
C MET A 1 -1.86 5.98 7.20
N GLN A 2 -2.11 7.11 6.54
CA GLN A 2 -2.62 7.14 5.16
C GLN A 2 -1.72 8.01 4.26
N VAL A 3 -1.48 7.56 3.04
CA VAL A 3 -0.86 8.30 1.93
C VAL A 3 -1.86 8.34 0.78
N THR A 4 -2.01 9.50 0.14
CA THR A 4 -2.86 9.66 -1.05
C THR A 4 -1.98 10.04 -2.22
N LEU A 5 -2.11 9.29 -3.33
CA LEU A 5 -1.52 9.60 -4.62
C LEU A 5 -2.62 10.09 -5.56
N THR A 6 -2.26 11.03 -6.45
CA THR A 6 -3.05 11.35 -7.63
C THR A 6 -2.34 10.74 -8.83
N THR A 7 -3.01 9.87 -9.56
CA THR A 7 -2.49 9.25 -10.78
C THR A 7 -2.57 10.22 -11.96
N ASP A 8 -1.94 9.88 -13.09
CA ASP A 8 -1.89 10.76 -14.28
C ASP A 8 -3.27 11.05 -14.88
N ASP A 9 -4.24 10.14 -14.72
CA ASP A 9 -5.62 10.33 -15.17
C ASP A 9 -6.50 11.08 -14.16
N GLY A 10 -5.92 11.50 -13.03
CA GLY A 10 -6.59 12.22 -11.96
C GLY A 10 -7.23 11.33 -10.89
N THR A 11 -7.23 10.00 -11.06
CA THR A 11 -7.77 9.07 -10.05
C THR A 11 -6.95 9.15 -8.77
N LEU A 12 -7.63 9.25 -7.63
CA LEU A 12 -6.99 9.19 -6.31
C LEU A 12 -6.78 7.73 -5.89
N VAL A 13 -5.58 7.45 -5.38
CA VAL A 13 -5.24 6.16 -4.76
C VAL A 13 -4.86 6.40 -3.31
N HIS A 14 -5.56 5.73 -2.40
CA HIS A 14 -5.31 5.79 -0.96
C HIS A 14 -4.60 4.51 -0.51
N VAL A 15 -3.45 4.68 0.15
CA VAL A 15 -2.69 3.58 0.76
C VAL A 15 -2.74 3.72 2.26
N LEU A 16 -3.23 2.68 2.93
CA LEU A 16 -3.30 2.59 4.38
C LEU A 16 -2.17 1.70 4.88
N ALA A 17 -1.53 2.16 5.96
CA ALA A 17 -0.35 1.55 6.54
C ALA A 17 -0.41 1.60 8.06
N VAL A 18 0.14 0.59 8.74
CA VAL A 18 0.43 0.64 10.19
C VAL A 18 1.92 0.94 10.36
N ASN A 19 2.77 0.00 9.95
CA ASN A 19 4.22 0.20 9.76
C ASN A 19 4.54 0.08 8.27
N GLU A 20 4.17 -1.06 7.67
CA GLU A 20 4.23 -1.32 6.22
C GLU A 20 2.93 -0.88 5.54
N ASN A 21 2.99 -0.69 4.21
CA ASN A 21 1.79 -0.53 3.40
C ASN A 21 1.00 -1.84 3.39
N LEU A 22 -0.28 -1.77 3.72
CA LEU A 22 -1.10 -2.96 3.92
C LEU A 22 -2.22 -3.07 2.90
N ILE A 23 -2.79 -1.96 2.45
CA ILE A 23 -3.91 -1.98 1.51
C ILE A 23 -3.96 -0.69 0.69
N ALA A 24 -4.31 -0.83 -0.59
CA ALA A 24 -4.45 0.28 -1.52
C ALA A 24 -5.84 0.27 -2.18
N TYR A 25 -6.49 1.42 -2.23
CA TYR A 25 -7.78 1.63 -2.89
C TYR A 25 -7.68 2.72 -3.93
N ALA A 26 -8.23 2.48 -5.12
CA ALA A 26 -8.60 3.56 -6.02
C ALA A 26 -9.95 4.15 -5.59
N GLU A 27 -10.08 5.47 -5.67
CA GLU A 27 -11.36 6.15 -5.46
C GLU A 27 -12.42 5.61 -6.42
N GLY A 28 -13.62 5.36 -5.90
CA GLY A 28 -14.72 4.76 -6.67
C GLY A 28 -14.67 3.22 -6.78
N CYS A 29 -13.63 2.54 -6.30
CA CYS A 29 -13.57 1.08 -6.26
C CYS A 29 -14.03 0.51 -4.91
N ALA A 30 -14.98 -0.43 -4.94
CA ALA A 30 -15.45 -1.13 -3.74
C ALA A 30 -14.43 -2.16 -3.21
N SER A 31 -13.63 -2.74 -4.11
CA SER A 31 -12.53 -3.65 -3.76
C SER A 31 -11.18 -2.92 -3.79
N PRO A 32 -10.23 -3.26 -2.91
CA PRO A 32 -8.88 -2.72 -2.99
C PRO A 32 -8.21 -3.15 -4.29
N LEU A 33 -7.25 -2.35 -4.75
CA LEU A 33 -6.35 -2.69 -5.86
C LEU A 33 -5.41 -3.83 -5.46
N ALA A 34 -4.94 -3.80 -4.20
CA ALA A 34 -4.02 -4.77 -3.63
C ALA A 34 -4.08 -4.66 -2.10
N ALA A 35 -3.81 -5.78 -1.42
CA ALA A 35 -3.71 -5.84 0.03
C ALA A 35 -2.71 -6.90 0.46
N ALA A 36 -2.20 -6.78 1.69
CA ALA A 36 -1.37 -7.79 2.31
C ALA A 36 -2.07 -9.17 2.26
N PRO A 37 -1.35 -10.28 1.96
CA PRO A 37 0.11 -10.41 2.02
C PRO A 37 0.88 -9.89 0.80
N ASP A 38 0.21 -9.40 -0.25
CA ASP A 38 0.93 -8.80 -1.37
C ASP A 38 1.66 -7.53 -0.90
N THR A 39 2.88 -7.34 -1.42
CA THR A 39 3.71 -6.21 -0.99
C THR A 39 3.35 -4.97 -1.79
N LEU A 40 3.17 -3.86 -1.08
CA LEU A 40 2.96 -2.54 -1.64
C LEU A 40 4.20 -1.69 -1.37
N ALA A 41 4.95 -1.36 -2.42
CA ALA A 41 6.22 -0.65 -2.33
C ALA A 41 6.18 0.70 -3.04
N TRP A 42 6.85 1.68 -2.46
CA TRP A 42 7.06 2.98 -3.08
C TRP A 42 8.35 2.95 -3.91
N LEU A 43 8.30 3.56 -5.09
CA LEU A 43 9.45 3.74 -5.94
C LEU A 43 9.48 5.17 -6.45
N THR A 44 10.62 5.84 -6.37
CA THR A 44 10.81 7.12 -7.04
C THR A 44 10.82 6.94 -8.56
N GLU A 45 10.64 8.03 -9.29
CA GLU A 45 10.71 8.05 -10.76
C GLU A 45 12.05 7.51 -11.32
N ASP A 46 13.15 7.70 -10.59
CA ASP A 46 14.48 7.18 -10.92
C ASP A 46 14.74 5.76 -10.41
N GLY A 47 13.75 5.10 -9.81
CA GLY A 47 13.82 3.68 -9.46
C GLY A 47 14.38 3.36 -8.08
N HIS A 48 14.46 4.34 -7.18
CA HIS A 48 14.88 4.12 -5.78
C HIS A 48 13.69 3.77 -4.88
N PRO A 49 13.79 2.70 -4.06
CA PRO A 49 12.72 2.34 -3.13
C PRO A 49 12.65 3.34 -1.98
N LEU A 50 11.44 3.58 -1.46
CA LEU A 50 11.20 4.42 -0.29
C LEU A 50 10.43 3.68 0.81
N SER A 51 10.74 4.04 2.05
CA SER A 51 9.95 3.66 3.23
C SER A 51 8.81 4.64 3.49
N ASN A 52 7.86 4.22 4.34
CA ASN A 52 6.76 5.07 4.80
C ASN A 52 7.26 6.32 5.55
N SER A 53 8.34 6.21 6.31
CA SER A 53 8.96 7.36 7.01
C SER A 53 9.56 8.41 6.07
N GLU A 54 9.95 8.01 4.85
CA GLU A 54 10.46 8.96 3.84
C GLU A 54 9.30 9.64 3.11
N ILE A 55 8.24 8.89 2.79
CA ILE A 55 7.02 9.44 2.16
C ILE A 55 6.26 10.36 3.11
N ARG A 56 6.15 10.01 4.39
CA ARG A 56 5.44 10.80 5.40
C ARG A 56 6.29 10.83 6.67
N PRO A 57 7.24 11.77 6.79
CA PRO A 57 8.08 11.87 7.98
C PRO A 57 7.22 12.18 9.21
N ASP A 58 7.54 11.51 10.32
CA ASP A 58 6.70 11.41 11.52
C ASP A 58 6.70 12.69 12.41
N ALA A 59 6.90 13.86 11.81
CA ALA A 59 6.93 15.12 12.52
C ALA A 59 5.84 16.05 11.97
N ALA A 60 4.96 16.52 12.86
CA ALA A 60 3.85 17.46 12.63
C ALA A 60 4.23 18.79 11.91
N LEU A 61 5.48 18.98 11.52
CA LEU A 61 6.03 20.21 10.94
C LEU A 61 6.85 19.99 9.66
N LYS A 62 7.15 18.75 9.26
CA LYS A 62 7.93 18.50 8.02
C LYS A 62 7.02 18.02 6.90
N ARG A 63 6.84 18.87 5.88
CA ARG A 63 6.29 18.40 4.60
C ARG A 63 7.22 17.33 4.04
N SER A 64 6.63 16.27 3.51
CA SER A 64 7.38 15.27 2.75
C SER A 64 8.17 15.93 1.63
N GLN A 65 9.45 15.59 1.51
CA GLN A 65 10.29 16.02 0.37
C GLN A 65 9.82 15.42 -0.97
N HIS A 66 8.93 14.44 -0.92
CA HIS A 66 8.34 13.79 -2.09
C HIS A 66 6.97 14.37 -2.46
N LEU A 67 6.44 15.34 -1.71
CA LEU A 67 5.18 15.99 -2.06
C LEU A 67 5.31 16.72 -3.40
N GLY A 68 4.41 16.42 -4.34
CA GLY A 68 4.41 16.96 -5.70
C GLY A 68 5.44 16.31 -6.64
N ARG A 69 6.20 15.32 -6.18
CA ARG A 69 7.09 14.52 -7.04
C ARG A 69 6.34 13.28 -7.55
N ARG A 70 6.72 12.82 -8.74
CA ARG A 70 6.23 11.56 -9.30
C ARG A 70 6.81 10.39 -8.48
N ILE A 71 5.93 9.57 -7.94
CA ILE A 71 6.23 8.35 -7.18
C ILE A 71 5.33 7.25 -7.73
N SER A 72 5.87 6.05 -7.88
CA SER A 72 5.14 4.85 -8.27
C SER A 72 4.77 4.05 -7.02
N LEU A 73 3.55 3.52 -7.01
CA LEU A 73 3.15 2.45 -6.10
C LEU A 73 3.21 1.13 -6.87
N LEU A 74 4.02 0.20 -6.39
CA LEU A 74 4.17 -1.13 -6.97
C LEU A 74 3.46 -2.16 -6.11
N GLY A 75 2.66 -3.01 -6.74
CA GLY A 75 2.13 -4.23 -6.14
C GLY A 75 2.96 -5.43 -6.55
N LEU A 76 3.44 -6.20 -5.58
CA LEU A 76 4.23 -7.42 -5.79
C LEU A 76 3.47 -8.62 -5.21
N PRO A 77 3.24 -9.69 -5.99
CA PRO A 77 2.60 -10.90 -5.49
C PRO A 77 3.36 -11.48 -4.30
N ALA A 78 2.63 -11.81 -3.24
CA ALA A 78 3.17 -12.51 -2.10
C ALA A 78 3.72 -13.88 -2.50
N ALA A 79 4.84 -14.27 -1.88
CA ALA A 79 5.33 -15.64 -1.97
C ALA A 79 4.24 -16.63 -1.52
N PRO A 80 4.09 -17.81 -2.17
CA PRO A 80 3.00 -18.75 -1.86
C PRO A 80 2.91 -19.14 -0.38
N ILE A 81 4.04 -19.24 0.31
CA ILE A 81 4.09 -19.56 1.74
C ILE A 81 3.28 -18.59 2.61
N LEU A 82 3.24 -17.30 2.24
CA LEU A 82 2.52 -16.26 2.99
C LEU A 82 0.99 -16.39 2.91
N ARG A 83 0.48 -17.24 1.99
CA ARG A 83 -0.94 -17.54 1.84
C ARG A 83 -1.36 -18.84 2.55
N THR A 84 -0.47 -19.45 3.32
CA THR A 84 -0.84 -20.59 4.17
C THR A 84 -1.85 -20.16 5.24
N PRO A 85 -2.78 -21.03 5.67
CA PRO A 85 -3.89 -20.63 6.54
C PRO A 85 -3.48 -19.88 7.81
N SER A 86 -2.39 -20.29 8.46
CA SER A 86 -1.88 -19.65 9.68
C SER A 86 -1.37 -18.22 9.42
N LEU A 87 -0.67 -17.99 8.31
CA LEU A 87 -0.14 -16.67 7.96
C LEU A 87 -1.23 -15.76 7.41
N THR A 88 -2.14 -16.28 6.58
CA THR A 88 -3.30 -15.53 6.09
C THR A 88 -4.18 -15.02 7.24
N ALA A 89 -4.39 -15.83 8.29
CA ALA A 89 -5.11 -15.38 9.47
C ALA A 89 -4.40 -14.22 10.19
N GLY A 90 -3.07 -14.24 10.24
CA GLY A 90 -2.26 -13.14 10.76
C GLY A 90 -2.44 -11.85 9.96
N PHE A 91 -2.36 -11.93 8.63
CA PHE A 91 -2.60 -10.76 7.76
C PHE A 91 -4.03 -10.23 7.87
N ALA A 92 -5.03 -11.10 7.96
CA ALA A 92 -6.42 -10.70 8.18
C ALA A 92 -6.59 -9.94 9.51
N ALA A 93 -5.91 -10.38 10.57
CA ALA A 93 -5.94 -9.68 11.86
C ALA A 93 -5.26 -8.30 11.80
N VAL A 94 -4.20 -8.14 10.99
CA VAL A 94 -3.57 -6.83 10.76
C VAL A 94 -4.46 -5.92 9.92
N LEU A 95 -5.07 -6.44 8.86
CA LEU A 95 -6.00 -5.68 8.01
C LEU A 95 -7.27 -5.24 8.75
N ALA A 96 -7.73 -6.05 9.71
CA ALA A 96 -8.85 -5.68 10.58
C ALA A 96 -8.56 -4.44 11.45
N GLN A 97 -7.30 -4.11 11.72
CA GLN A 97 -6.92 -2.86 12.40
C GLN A 97 -7.17 -1.62 11.52
N LEU A 98 -7.39 -1.82 10.22
CA LEU A 98 -7.76 -0.81 9.24
C LEU A 98 -9.24 -0.93 8.83
N ASP A 99 -10.06 -1.63 9.63
CA ASP A 99 -11.47 -1.93 9.37
C ASP A 99 -11.73 -2.70 8.06
N TYR A 100 -10.72 -3.41 7.54
CA TYR A 100 -10.87 -4.28 6.38
C TYR A 100 -11.10 -5.72 6.79
N PHE A 101 -12.30 -6.23 6.47
CA PHE A 101 -12.73 -7.61 6.75
C PHE A 101 -12.96 -8.44 5.48
N GLY A 102 -12.62 -7.88 4.31
CA GLY A 102 -12.82 -8.53 3.02
C GLY A 102 -11.73 -9.56 2.69
N GLN A 103 -11.95 -10.30 1.60
CA GLN A 103 -10.91 -11.13 1.03
C GLN A 103 -9.94 -10.28 0.22
N ALA A 104 -8.68 -10.25 0.63
CA ALA A 104 -7.62 -9.56 -0.10
C ALA A 104 -7.53 -10.08 -1.55
N PRO A 105 -7.47 -9.19 -2.55
CA PRO A 105 -7.19 -9.60 -3.93
C PRO A 105 -5.80 -10.23 -4.00
N GLN A 106 -5.63 -11.17 -4.92
CA GLN A 106 -4.35 -11.83 -5.16
C GLN A 106 -3.74 -11.31 -6.46
N LEU A 107 -2.66 -10.55 -6.34
CA LEU A 107 -1.85 -10.14 -7.48
C LEU A 107 -1.21 -11.36 -8.14
N GLN A 108 -1.13 -11.30 -9.46
CA GLN A 108 -0.49 -12.32 -10.29
C GLN A 108 0.84 -11.75 -10.81
N ALA A 109 1.86 -12.61 -10.93
CA ALA A 109 3.05 -12.23 -11.67
C ALA A 109 2.68 -12.16 -13.16
N SER A 110 3.03 -11.06 -13.80
CA SER A 110 2.94 -10.87 -15.25
C SER A 110 3.99 -11.65 -16.00
#